data_AF-A0A1V6LPZ9-F1
#
_entry.id   AF-A0A1V6LPZ9-F1
#
_cell.length_a   1.000
_cell.length_b   1.000
_cell.length_c   1.000
_cell.angle_alpha   90.00
_cell.angle_beta   90.00
_cell.angle_gamma   90.00
#
_symmetry.space_group_name_H-M   'P 1'
#
loop_
_entity.id
_entity.type
_entity.pdbx_description
1 polymer ?
#
loop_
_entity_poly.entity_id
_entity_poly.type
_entity_poly.pdbx_seq_one_letter_code
_entity_poly.pdbx_strand_id
1 'polypeptide(L)'
;MLLNVSYNNKEITRKIDAEVGKPFPLKDRIKMGGIGSPKLEIKEASVEIRNLLILDNNANVCNIEIRPKGIILGFRSLLESYALVIPFYKLTIYKGDMAIYSVYRDHYFVKVLADTKAVQKFFKKLLDYKADTAPTSIEDL
;
A
#
# COMPACT_ATOMS: atom_id res chain seq x y z
N MET A 1 -7.83 8.46 -3.04
CA MET A 1 -7.93 7.90 -4.39
C MET A 1 -7.75 6.40 -4.36
N LEU A 2 -8.87 5.72 -4.60
CA LEU A 2 -8.95 4.38 -5.12
C LEU A 2 -9.13 4.52 -6.64
N LEU A 3 -8.27 3.89 -7.43
CA LEU A 3 -8.23 4.06 -8.89
C LEU A 3 -8.21 2.70 -9.58
N ASN A 4 -8.91 2.58 -10.70
CA ASN A 4 -8.68 1.50 -11.65
C ASN A 4 -7.41 1.82 -12.47
N VAL A 5 -6.47 0.89 -12.50
CA VAL A 5 -5.15 1.01 -13.14
C VAL A 5 -4.90 -0.09 -14.18
N SER A 6 -5.95 -0.78 -14.65
CA SER A 6 -5.83 -1.85 -15.66
C SER A 6 -5.28 -1.35 -16.99
N TYR A 7 -5.68 -0.14 -17.37
CA TYR A 7 -5.29 0.47 -18.64
C TYR A 7 -4.18 1.49 -18.43
N ASN A 8 -3.26 1.54 -19.40
CA ASN A 8 -2.20 2.54 -19.41
C ASN A 8 -2.78 3.93 -19.70
N ASN A 9 -3.07 4.68 -18.63
CA ASN A 9 -3.58 6.03 -18.71
C ASN A 9 -2.56 7.02 -18.12
N LYS A 10 -1.99 7.87 -18.99
CA LYS A 10 -0.96 8.85 -18.60
C LYS A 10 -1.44 9.85 -17.55
N GLU A 11 -2.72 10.20 -17.55
CA GLU A 11 -3.28 11.12 -16.55
C GLU A 11 -3.36 10.46 -15.18
N ILE A 12 -3.80 9.20 -15.12
CA ILE A 12 -3.80 8.39 -13.89
C ILE A 12 -2.38 8.26 -13.35
N THR A 13 -1.41 7.91 -14.20
CA THR A 13 0.00 7.80 -13.80
C THR A 13 0.53 9.12 -13.24
N ARG A 14 0.22 10.25 -13.88
CA ARG A 14 0.61 11.58 -13.36
C ARG A 14 -0.01 11.88 -12.00
N LYS A 15 -1.29 11.55 -11.78
CA LYS A 15 -1.97 11.72 -10.48
C LYS A 15 -1.32 10.87 -9.39
N ILE A 16 -1.00 9.61 -9.69
CA ILE A 16 -0.30 8.71 -8.76
C ILE A 16 1.09 9.26 -8.43
N ASP A 17 1.87 9.61 -9.45
CA ASP A 17 3.23 10.12 -9.27
C ASP A 17 3.27 11.45 -8.49
N ALA A 18 2.26 12.31 -8.64
CA ALA A 18 2.14 13.54 -7.88
C ALA A 18 1.89 13.28 -6.39
N GLU A 19 1.02 12.30 -6.08
CA GLU A 19 0.59 11.97 -4.72
C GLU A 19 1.68 11.21 -3.93
N VAL A 20 2.23 10.14 -4.51
CA VAL A 20 3.15 9.22 -3.81
C VAL A 20 4.58 9.24 -4.34
N GLY A 21 4.87 10.07 -5.35
CA GLY A 21 6.18 10.13 -6.00
C GLY A 21 6.34 9.08 -7.09
N LYS A 22 7.31 9.30 -8.00
CA LYS A 22 7.67 8.40 -9.11
C LYS A 22 8.20 7.04 -8.62
N PRO A 23 8.17 5.99 -9.47
CA PRO A 23 8.70 4.69 -9.08
C PRO A 23 10.19 4.80 -8.79
N PHE A 24 10.67 4.07 -7.78
CA PHE A 24 12.11 3.99 -7.53
C PHE A 24 12.83 3.49 -8.78
N PRO A 25 13.97 4.10 -9.17
CA PRO A 25 14.88 3.55 -10.16
C PRO A 25 15.36 2.15 -9.74
N LEU A 26 15.75 1.31 -10.72
CA LEU A 26 16.16 -0.07 -10.46
C LEU A 26 17.28 -0.19 -9.41
N LYS A 27 18.27 0.71 -9.48
CA LYS A 27 19.40 0.77 -8.52
C LYS A 27 18.91 0.93 -7.07
N ASP A 28 17.90 1.76 -6.86
CA ASP A 28 17.41 2.09 -5.51
C ASP A 28 16.53 0.94 -4.99
N ARG A 29 15.77 0.28 -5.87
CA ARG A 29 15.04 -0.95 -5.52
C ARG A 29 15.97 -2.05 -5.02
N ILE A 30 17.13 -2.23 -5.66
CA ILE A 30 18.11 -3.24 -5.25
C ILE A 30 18.73 -2.87 -3.90
N LYS A 31 19.14 -1.61 -3.70
CA LYS A 31 19.69 -1.12 -2.42
C LYS A 31 18.70 -1.29 -1.27
N MET A 32 17.41 -1.12 -1.53
CA MET A 32 16.36 -1.32 -0.53
C MET A 32 16.03 -2.80 -0.29
N GLY A 33 16.56 -3.74 -1.08
CA GLY A 33 16.19 -5.15 -1.00
C GLY A 33 14.75 -5.42 -1.47
N GLY A 34 14.33 -4.76 -2.56
CA GLY A 34 12.96 -4.76 -3.08
C GLY A 34 12.12 -3.60 -2.55
N ILE A 35 10.95 -3.35 -3.12
CA ILE A 35 10.01 -2.30 -2.67
C ILE A 35 8.58 -2.79 -2.50
N GLY A 36 8.31 -4.03 -2.92
CA GLY A 36 6.99 -4.65 -2.85
C GLY A 36 6.88 -5.59 -1.66
N SER A 37 5.67 -5.74 -1.15
CA SER A 37 5.31 -6.78 -0.19
C SER A 37 5.29 -8.15 -0.87
N PRO A 38 5.41 -9.24 -0.09
CA PRO A 38 4.84 -10.53 -0.50
C PRO A 38 3.34 -10.39 -0.79
N LYS A 39 2.73 -11.42 -1.38
CA LYS A 39 1.27 -11.50 -1.51
C LYS A 39 0.64 -11.49 -0.11
N LEU A 40 -0.32 -10.58 0.11
CA LEU A 40 -1.01 -10.39 1.38
C LEU A 40 -2.46 -10.89 1.25
N GLU A 41 -2.92 -11.68 2.20
CA GLU A 41 -4.32 -12.08 2.26
C GLU A 41 -5.15 -11.00 2.94
N ILE A 42 -6.23 -10.55 2.31
CA ILE A 42 -7.15 -9.56 2.85
C ILE A 42 -8.18 -10.28 3.74
N LYS A 43 -8.23 -9.89 5.02
CA LYS A 43 -9.21 -10.39 5.99
C LYS A 43 -10.44 -9.50 6.09
N GLU A 44 -10.26 -8.20 5.90
CA GLU A 44 -11.35 -7.22 5.97
C GLU A 44 -10.98 -5.98 5.15
N ALA A 45 -11.98 -5.25 4.65
CA ALA A 45 -11.78 -3.99 3.95
C ALA A 45 -13.00 -3.08 4.10
N SER A 46 -12.83 -1.79 3.79
CA SER A 46 -13.94 -0.83 3.73
C SER A 46 -14.98 -1.25 2.69
N VAL A 47 -16.21 -0.76 2.83
CA VAL A 47 -17.35 -1.18 2.01
C VAL A 47 -17.07 -1.03 0.52
N GLU A 48 -16.42 0.06 0.10
CA GLU A 48 -16.09 0.34 -1.30
C GLU A 48 -15.12 -0.70 -1.87
N ILE A 49 -14.09 -1.06 -1.11
CA ILE A 49 -13.10 -2.05 -1.53
C ILE A 49 -13.71 -3.45 -1.48
N ARG A 50 -14.49 -3.75 -0.42
CA ARG A 50 -15.21 -5.01 -0.28
C ARG A 50 -16.18 -5.22 -1.45
N ASN A 51 -16.90 -4.20 -1.87
CA ASN A 51 -17.82 -4.27 -3.01
C ASN A 51 -17.12 -4.60 -4.33
N LEU A 52 -15.83 -4.25 -4.48
CA LEU A 52 -15.02 -4.69 -5.62
C LEU A 52 -14.54 -6.13 -5.44
N LEU A 53 -14.02 -6.47 -4.25
CA LEU A 53 -13.49 -7.80 -3.97
C LEU A 53 -14.54 -8.91 -4.13
N ILE A 54 -15.79 -8.68 -3.72
CA ILE A 54 -16.86 -9.68 -3.84
C ILE A 54 -17.32 -9.96 -5.28
N LEU A 55 -16.94 -9.10 -6.24
CA LEU A 55 -17.24 -9.34 -7.65
C LEU A 55 -16.31 -10.40 -8.23
N ASP A 56 -15.14 -10.62 -7.61
CA ASP A 56 -14.16 -11.60 -8.05
C ASP A 56 -14.37 -12.94 -7.33
N ASN A 57 -14.23 -14.05 -8.08
CA ASN A 57 -14.27 -15.40 -7.52
C ASN A 57 -12.88 -15.87 -7.05
N ASN A 58 -11.86 -15.02 -7.16
CA ASN A 58 -10.50 -15.32 -6.72
C ASN A 58 -10.28 -15.06 -5.23
N ALA A 59 -9.13 -15.52 -4.72
CA ALA A 59 -8.70 -15.21 -3.37
C ALA A 59 -8.52 -13.69 -3.18
N ASN A 60 -9.11 -13.14 -2.12
CA ASN A 60 -9.01 -11.73 -1.74
C ASN A 60 -7.59 -11.41 -1.26
N VAL A 61 -6.78 -10.87 -2.17
CA VAL A 61 -5.35 -10.68 -1.95
C VAL A 61 -4.91 -9.34 -2.49
N CYS A 62 -3.94 -8.73 -1.81
CA CYS A 62 -3.33 -7.48 -2.23
C CYS A 62 -1.81 -7.54 -2.16
N ASN A 63 -1.18 -6.52 -2.76
CA ASN A 63 0.23 -6.22 -2.61
C ASN A 63 0.41 -4.76 -2.24
N ILE A 64 1.49 -4.44 -1.54
CA ILE A 64 1.85 -3.06 -1.19
C ILE A 64 3.19 -2.74 -1.85
N GLU A 65 3.24 -1.67 -2.64
CA GLU A 65 4.47 -1.07 -3.18
C GLU A 65 4.83 0.18 -2.38
N ILE A 66 6.06 0.25 -1.88
CA ILE A 66 6.62 1.46 -1.26
C ILE A 66 7.02 2.44 -2.36
N ARG A 67 6.65 3.71 -2.17
CA ARG A 67 6.98 4.84 -3.03
C ARG A 67 7.69 5.94 -2.23
N PRO A 68 8.38 6.89 -2.88
CA PRO A 68 9.11 7.93 -2.17
C PRO A 68 8.28 8.77 -1.19
N LYS A 69 6.99 9.01 -1.49
CA LYS A 69 6.09 9.84 -0.66
C LYS A 69 4.89 9.07 -0.10
N GLY A 70 4.86 7.75 -0.22
CA GLY A 70 3.71 6.96 0.21
C GLY A 70 3.79 5.49 -0.18
N ILE A 71 2.63 4.86 -0.31
CA ILE A 71 2.48 3.49 -0.77
C ILE A 71 1.38 3.35 -1.82
N ILE A 72 1.43 2.28 -2.58
CA ILE A 72 0.33 1.83 -3.43
C ILE A 72 -0.10 0.45 -2.93
N LEU A 73 -1.33 0.32 -2.46
CA LEU A 73 -1.94 -0.97 -2.17
C LEU A 73 -2.74 -1.42 -3.40
N GLY A 74 -2.22 -2.41 -4.11
CA GLY A 74 -2.82 -2.98 -5.30
C GLY A 74 -3.64 -4.23 -4.98
N PHE A 75 -4.79 -4.40 -5.64
CA PHE A 75 -5.58 -5.63 -5.60
C PHE A 75 -6.31 -5.82 -6.93
N ARG A 76 -6.82 -7.02 -7.18
CA ARG A 76 -7.61 -7.32 -8.38
C ARG A 76 -9.08 -7.50 -8.03
N SER A 77 -9.93 -7.19 -9.00
CA SER A 77 -11.35 -7.47 -8.98
C SER A 77 -11.75 -7.84 -10.41
N LEU A 78 -12.21 -9.06 -10.62
CA LEU A 78 -12.43 -9.63 -11.96
C LEU A 78 -11.14 -9.59 -12.79
N LEU A 79 -11.18 -8.98 -13.98
CA LEU A 79 -10.02 -8.77 -14.87
C LEU A 79 -9.36 -7.40 -14.65
N GLU A 80 -9.85 -6.63 -13.69
CA GLU A 80 -9.41 -5.26 -13.44
C GLU A 80 -8.42 -5.20 -12.26
N SER A 81 -7.43 -4.31 -12.35
CA SER A 81 -6.48 -4.02 -11.28
C SER A 81 -6.81 -2.66 -10.66
N TYR A 82 -6.95 -2.64 -9.35
CA TYR A 82 -7.24 -1.44 -8.57
C TYR A 82 -6.06 -1.08 -7.67
N ALA A 83 -5.88 0.22 -7.45
CA ALA A 83 -4.82 0.78 -6.62
C ALA A 83 -5.42 1.77 -5.62
N LEU A 84 -5.20 1.50 -4.33
CA LEU A 84 -5.39 2.47 -3.26
C LEU A 84 -4.06 3.18 -2.99
N VAL A 85 -3.98 4.46 -3.39
CA VAL A 85 -2.71 5.22 -3.50
C VAL A 85 -2.48 6.10 -2.27
N ILE A 86 -1.84 5.62 -1.22
CA ILE A 86 -1.85 6.29 0.09
C ILE A 86 -0.57 7.11 0.30
N PRO A 87 -0.61 8.45 0.33
CA PRO A 87 0.56 9.24 0.71
C PRO A 87 0.86 9.10 2.20
N PHE A 88 2.13 9.24 2.61
CA PHE A 88 2.55 8.97 3.99
C PHE A 88 1.85 9.84 5.03
N TYR A 89 1.52 11.09 4.69
CA TYR A 89 0.80 12.00 5.58
C TYR A 89 -0.66 11.59 5.84
N LYS A 90 -1.23 10.69 5.03
CA LYS A 90 -2.56 10.07 5.25
C LYS A 90 -2.49 8.59 5.62
N LEU A 91 -1.29 8.01 5.65
CA LEU A 91 -1.09 6.59 5.89
C LEU A 91 -1.06 6.31 7.39
N THR A 92 -2.04 5.53 7.85
CA THR A 92 -2.03 4.99 9.22
C THR A 92 -1.97 3.48 9.16
N ILE A 93 -1.04 2.89 9.90
CA ILE A 93 -0.84 1.44 9.98
C ILE A 93 -0.94 1.03 11.45
N TYR A 94 -1.84 0.10 11.75
CA TYR A 94 -1.97 -0.52 13.06
C TYR A 94 -1.61 -2.00 12.98
N LYS A 95 -0.82 -2.48 13.94
CA LYS A 95 -0.60 -3.91 14.17
C LYS A 95 -1.61 -4.38 15.22
N GLY A 96 -2.53 -5.24 14.83
CA GLY A 96 -3.50 -5.88 15.73
C GLY A 96 -2.95 -7.17 16.36
N ASP A 97 -3.71 -7.72 17.31
CA ASP A 97 -3.26 -8.83 18.18
C ASP A 97 -3.12 -10.17 17.46
N MET A 98 -3.93 -10.43 16.42
CA MET A 98 -3.98 -11.73 15.72
C MET A 98 -3.09 -11.80 14.48
N ALA A 99 -1.89 -11.21 14.52
CA ALA A 99 -1.01 -11.10 13.35
C ALA A 99 -1.70 -10.39 12.16
N ILE A 100 -2.56 -9.42 12.43
CA ILE A 100 -3.25 -8.63 11.42
C ILE A 100 -2.62 -7.24 11.36
N TYR A 101 -2.31 -6.76 10.16
CA TYR A 101 -2.02 -5.34 9.94
C TYR A 101 -3.23 -4.67 9.32
N SER A 102 -3.61 -3.52 9.86
CA SER A 102 -4.66 -2.68 9.31
C SER A 102 -4.04 -1.45 8.68
N VAL A 103 -4.27 -1.25 7.38
CA VAL A 103 -3.76 -0.14 6.58
C VAL A 103 -4.92 0.80 6.27
N TYR A 104 -4.81 2.06 6.68
CA TYR A 104 -5.87 3.06 6.56
C TYR A 104 -5.47 4.24 5.67
N ARG A 105 -6.49 4.81 5.03
CA ARG A 105 -6.46 6.12 4.39
C ARG A 105 -7.85 6.75 4.48
N ASP A 106 -7.97 7.87 5.18
CA ASP A 106 -9.26 8.57 5.34
C ASP A 106 -10.34 7.55 5.80
N HIS A 107 -11.39 7.29 5.01
CA HIS A 107 -12.42 6.28 5.30
C HIS A 107 -12.11 4.88 4.75
N TYR A 108 -11.09 4.73 3.89
CA TYR A 108 -10.68 3.43 3.35
C TYR A 108 -9.81 2.68 4.35
N PHE A 109 -10.00 1.36 4.41
CA PHE A 109 -9.10 0.48 5.14
C PHE A 109 -9.01 -0.89 4.48
N VAL A 110 -7.87 -1.55 4.71
CA VAL A 110 -7.64 -2.96 4.37
C VAL A 110 -6.90 -3.62 5.53
N LYS A 111 -7.45 -4.72 6.06
CA LYS A 111 -6.82 -5.56 7.06
C LYS A 111 -6.24 -6.79 6.39
N VAL A 112 -4.96 -7.05 6.63
CA VAL A 112 -4.21 -8.14 6.00
C VAL A 112 -3.59 -9.06 7.03
N LEU A 113 -3.46 -10.33 6.68
CA LEU A 113 -2.74 -11.32 7.47
C LEU A 113 -1.22 -11.14 7.35
N ALA A 114 -0.51 -11.21 8.47
CA ALA A 114 0.94 -11.11 8.60
C ALA A 114 1.51 -12.24 9.47
N ASP A 115 1.14 -13.45 9.10
CA ASP A 115 1.55 -14.72 9.69
C ASP A 115 2.98 -15.15 9.33
N THR A 116 3.54 -14.61 8.24
CA THR A 116 4.91 -14.94 7.82
C THR A 116 5.95 -13.88 8.25
N LYS A 117 7.17 -14.35 8.52
CA LYS A 117 8.34 -13.48 8.81
C LYS A 117 8.62 -12.48 7.68
N ALA A 118 8.37 -12.87 6.42
CA ALA A 118 8.58 -12.01 5.26
C ALA A 118 7.64 -10.80 5.27
N VAL A 119 6.36 -11.03 5.57
CA VAL A 119 5.36 -9.95 5.68
C VAL A 119 5.68 -9.04 6.87
N GLN A 120 6.03 -9.62 8.02
CA GLN A 120 6.43 -8.85 9.20
C GLN A 120 7.67 -7.97 8.94
N LYS A 121 8.69 -8.51 8.25
CA LYS A 121 9.88 -7.77 7.84
C LYS A 121 9.54 -6.63 6.86
N PHE A 122 8.61 -6.87 5.93
CA PHE A 122 8.13 -5.84 5.01
C PHE A 122 7.44 -4.68 5.75
N PHE A 123 6.51 -4.97 6.67
CA PHE A 123 5.81 -3.92 7.43
C PHE A 123 6.76 -3.15 8.34
N LYS A 124 7.73 -3.82 8.98
CA LYS A 124 8.78 -3.14 9.75
C LYS A 124 9.53 -2.15 8.87
N LYS A 125 10.03 -2.61 7.71
CA LYS A 125 10.73 -1.76 6.74
C LYS A 125 9.88 -0.58 6.26
N LEU A 126 8.60 -0.79 6.00
CA LEU A 126 7.67 0.26 5.59
C LEU A 126 7.53 1.33 6.69
N LEU A 127 7.38 0.91 7.95
CA LEU A 127 7.28 1.82 9.08
C LEU A 127 8.59 2.59 9.30
N ASP A 128 9.74 1.91 9.24
CA ASP A 128 11.05 2.52 9.35
C ASP A 128 11.24 3.59 8.24
N TYR A 129 10.93 3.25 6.99
CA TYR A 129 11.02 4.19 5.86
C TYR A 129 10.07 5.40 5.99
N LYS A 130 8.84 5.19 6.49
CA LYS A 130 7.89 6.28 6.75
C LYS A 130 8.41 7.22 7.84
N ALA A 131 9.07 6.69 8.87
CA ALA A 131 9.65 7.50 9.95
C ALA A 131 10.83 8.34 9.43
N ASP A 132 11.73 7.74 8.65
CA ASP A 132 12.90 8.43 8.08
C ASP A 132 12.53 9.53 7.07
N THR A 133 11.34 9.45 6.47
CA THR A 133 10.84 10.42 5.49
C THR A 133 9.86 11.44 6.08
N ALA A 134 9.56 11.34 7.37
CA ALA A 134 8.72 12.33 8.05
C ALA A 134 9.46 13.69 8.09
N PRO A 135 8.77 14.81 7.86
CA PRO A 135 9.38 16.12 8.06
C PRO A 135 9.81 16.25 9.52
N THR A 136 11.04 16.73 9.74
CA THR A 136 11.55 17.05 11.07
C THR A 136 10.63 18.06 11.74
N SER A 137 10.19 17.78 12.97
CA SER A 137 9.37 18.70 13.75
C SER A 137 10.15 19.99 13.99
N ILE A 138 9.49 21.15 13.99
CA ILE A 138 10.16 22.42 14.35
C ILE A 138 10.69 22.37 15.80
N GLU A 139 10.16 21.47 16.64
CA GLU A 139 10.60 21.21 18.01
C GLU A 139 11.96 20.49 18.11
N ASP A 140 12.50 19.96 17.00
CA ASP A 140 13.78 19.25 16.94
C ASP A 140 14.96 20.15 16.44
N LEU A 141 14.74 21.45 16.27
CA LEU A 141 15.72 22.49 15.87
C LEU A 141 16.10 23.41 17.03
#